data_AF-A0A850WYA9-F1
#
_entry.id   AF-A0A850WYA9-F1
#
_cell.length_a   1.000
_cell.length_b   1.000
_cell.length_c   1.000
_cell.angle_alpha   90.00
_cell.angle_beta   90.00
_cell.angle_gamma   90.00
#
_symmetry.space_group_name_H-M   'P 1'
#
loop_
_entity.id
_entity.type
_entity.pdbx_description
1 polymer ?
#
loop_
_entity_poly.entity_id
_entity_poly.type
_entity_poly.pdbx_seq_one_letter_code
_entity_poly.pdbx_strand_id
1 'polypeptide(L)'
;SLYRSKEGLNKAKEILTRLGVEPSHEDCIAVQHVCTIVSFRSANLVAATLGAILNQLRDNKGVGRLRTTVGVDGSLYKMHPQYARRLHKTTRRLVPDSEVRFLLSESGSGKGAAMVTAVAYRLSEQHRLIDETLAEFKLTHEQLLQVKKRMRAEMEAGLKKKTHETAKVKMLPTFVRSTPDGTENGDFLALDLGGTNFRVLLVKIRSGKRRTVEMHNKIYAIPIEVMQGTGEELFDHIVTCISDFLDYMGIKGARLPLGFTFSFPCKQTSLDAGILLNWTKGFKATDCEGEDVVYLLREGIKRREEFDLDVVAVVNDTVGTMMTCAYEDPNCEIGLIVGTGSNACYMEEMRNIEMVDGEQGRMCVNTEWGAFGDNGCLDDIRTIYDKAVDDYSLNAGKQRYEKMISGMYLGEIVRNILIDFTKRGFLFRGQISETLKTRHIFETKFLSQIERWRGRSEMQEFFSFNSCCSQSSKSTLISICVLVFPSVKRGALQRSVAVLRSANNVGPPSPTAIVSFHSFSRIMHQTVKDLAPNCDVTFLLSEDGSGKGAALITAVGCRLRDAEQ
;
A
#
# COMPACT_ATOMS: atom_id res chain seq x y z
N SER A 1 44.39 -58.28 28.13
CA SER A 1 44.65 -56.97 28.76
C SER A 1 46.08 -56.80 29.29
N LEU A 2 46.93 -57.84 29.36
CA LEU A 2 48.34 -57.73 29.77
C LEU A 2 49.30 -57.18 28.68
N TYR A 3 49.10 -57.54 27.42
CA TYR A 3 49.95 -57.10 26.29
C TYR A 3 49.92 -55.58 26.03
N ARG A 4 48.74 -54.95 26.07
CA ARG A 4 48.58 -53.48 25.91
C ARG A 4 49.17 -52.67 27.07
N SER A 5 49.25 -53.27 28.25
CA SER A 5 49.88 -52.64 29.43
C SER A 5 51.40 -52.58 29.28
N LYS A 6 52.02 -53.68 28.81
CA LYS A 6 53.46 -53.74 28.50
C LYS A 6 53.88 -52.76 27.41
N GLU A 7 53.09 -52.63 26.34
CA GLU A 7 53.38 -51.69 25.25
C GLU A 7 53.32 -50.23 25.71
N GLY A 8 52.34 -49.88 26.56
CA GLY A 8 52.21 -48.54 27.12
C GLY A 8 53.36 -48.16 28.07
N LEU A 9 53.85 -49.12 28.85
CA LEU A 9 55.01 -48.91 29.74
C LEU A 9 56.32 -48.77 28.95
N ASN A 10 56.50 -49.53 27.88
CA ASN A 10 57.65 -49.40 26.99
C ASN A 10 57.68 -48.03 26.29
N LYS A 11 56.52 -47.56 25.80
CA LYS A 11 56.40 -46.21 25.22
C LYS A 11 56.63 -45.10 26.25
N ALA A 12 56.15 -45.28 27.48
CA ALA A 12 56.46 -44.35 28.58
C ALA A 12 57.96 -44.27 28.82
N LYS A 13 58.65 -45.43 28.90
CA LYS A 13 60.10 -45.50 29.04
C LYS A 13 60.83 -44.78 27.90
N GLU A 14 60.44 -45.04 26.65
CA GLU A 14 61.01 -44.39 25.46
C GLU A 14 60.84 -42.87 25.50
N ILE A 15 59.62 -42.38 25.76
CA ILE A 15 59.31 -40.95 25.81
C ILE A 15 60.09 -40.26 26.93
N LEU A 16 60.08 -40.84 28.14
CA LEU A 16 60.81 -40.29 29.28
C LEU A 16 62.32 -40.26 29.02
N THR A 17 62.88 -41.32 28.43
CA THR A 17 64.30 -41.34 28.04
C THR A 17 64.62 -40.24 27.02
N ARG A 18 63.76 -40.04 26.01
CA ARG A 18 63.89 -38.96 25.02
C ARG A 18 63.78 -37.55 25.62
N LEU A 19 63.12 -37.42 26.76
CA LEU A 19 63.02 -36.16 27.51
C LEU A 19 64.27 -35.90 28.40
N GLY A 20 65.28 -36.79 28.35
CA GLY A 20 66.55 -36.61 29.04
C GLY A 20 66.58 -37.14 30.48
N VAL A 21 65.59 -37.95 30.89
CA VAL A 21 65.59 -38.63 32.19
C VAL A 21 65.95 -40.11 32.04
N GLU A 22 66.38 -40.75 33.13
CA GLU A 22 66.66 -42.20 33.18
C GLU A 22 65.52 -42.92 33.94
N PRO A 23 64.39 -43.22 33.29
CA PRO A 23 63.20 -43.69 33.99
C PRO A 23 63.36 -45.15 34.46
N SER A 24 63.09 -45.39 35.75
CA SER A 24 62.90 -46.74 36.26
C SER A 24 61.59 -47.36 35.76
N HIS A 25 61.41 -48.66 36.02
CA HIS A 25 60.13 -49.32 35.73
C HIS A 25 58.97 -48.71 36.56
N GLU A 26 59.24 -48.36 37.81
CA GLU A 26 58.27 -47.74 38.71
C GLU A 26 57.88 -46.33 38.25
N ASP A 27 58.85 -45.54 37.76
CA ASP A 27 58.57 -44.22 37.18
C ASP A 27 57.64 -44.31 35.97
N CYS A 28 57.86 -45.30 35.10
CA CYS A 28 57.00 -45.53 33.93
C CYS A 28 55.55 -45.88 34.34
N ILE A 29 55.38 -46.68 35.40
CA ILE A 29 54.07 -47.00 35.96
C ILE A 29 53.41 -45.75 36.55
N ALA A 30 54.15 -44.98 37.36
CA ALA A 30 53.65 -43.77 37.98
C ALA A 30 53.19 -42.74 36.93
N VAL A 31 54.02 -42.48 35.91
CA VAL A 31 53.70 -41.56 34.81
C VAL A 31 52.46 -42.04 34.03
N GLN A 32 52.38 -43.33 33.71
CA GLN A 32 51.20 -43.89 33.05
C GLN A 32 49.92 -43.74 33.89
N HIS A 33 50.02 -43.90 35.21
CA HIS A 33 48.92 -43.71 36.14
C HIS A 33 48.46 -42.25 36.20
N VAL A 34 49.41 -41.30 36.28
CA VAL A 34 49.13 -39.86 36.22
C VAL A 34 48.42 -39.49 34.91
N CYS A 35 48.93 -39.91 33.76
CA CYS A 35 48.29 -39.69 32.45
C CYS A 35 46.86 -40.27 32.40
N THR A 36 46.65 -41.43 33.03
CA THR A 36 45.33 -42.04 33.15
C THR A 36 44.37 -41.18 33.96
N ILE A 37 44.78 -40.68 35.13
CA ILE A 37 43.93 -39.83 35.98
C ILE A 37 43.61 -38.51 35.27
N VAL A 38 44.61 -37.84 34.69
CA VAL A 38 44.44 -36.55 34.02
C VAL A 38 43.47 -36.67 32.83
N SER A 39 43.68 -37.66 31.95
CA SER A 39 42.78 -37.90 30.81
C SER A 39 41.38 -38.33 31.24
N PHE A 40 41.24 -39.10 32.34
CA PHE A 40 39.94 -39.51 32.87
C PHE A 40 39.16 -38.35 33.49
N ARG A 41 39.82 -37.48 34.25
CA ARG A 41 39.23 -36.24 34.77
C ARG A 41 38.68 -35.38 33.64
N SER A 42 39.47 -35.18 32.58
CA SER A 42 39.04 -34.43 31.39
C SER A 42 37.77 -35.03 30.76
N ALA A 43 37.74 -36.35 30.56
CA ALA A 43 36.55 -37.02 30.01
C ALA A 43 35.31 -36.87 30.92
N ASN A 44 35.49 -36.93 32.25
CA ASN A 44 34.38 -36.78 33.20
C ASN A 44 33.80 -35.37 33.22
N LEU A 45 34.65 -34.34 33.14
CA LEU A 45 34.21 -32.94 33.09
C LEU A 45 33.41 -32.64 31.81
N VAL A 46 33.88 -33.13 30.66
CA VAL A 46 33.12 -33.03 29.39
C VAL A 46 31.81 -33.81 29.48
N ALA A 47 31.80 -34.99 30.12
CA ALA A 47 30.58 -35.76 30.29
C ALA A 47 29.51 -35.02 31.11
N ALA A 48 29.92 -34.35 32.20
CA ALA A 48 29.01 -33.62 33.08
C ALA A 48 28.39 -32.41 32.38
N THR A 49 29.22 -31.62 31.68
CA THR A 49 28.75 -30.45 30.92
C THR A 49 27.89 -30.85 29.73
N LEU A 50 28.24 -31.92 29.00
CA LEU A 50 27.38 -32.49 27.96
C LEU A 50 26.06 -33.00 28.53
N GLY A 51 26.07 -33.60 29.72
CA GLY A 51 24.87 -34.05 30.42
C GLY A 51 23.87 -32.92 30.67
N ALA A 52 24.34 -31.73 31.06
CA ALA A 52 23.50 -30.56 31.22
C ALA A 52 22.81 -30.15 29.91
N ILE A 53 23.55 -30.12 28.78
CA ILE A 53 22.99 -29.81 27.45
C ILE A 53 21.93 -30.85 27.04
N LEU A 54 22.19 -32.13 27.31
CA LEU A 54 21.26 -33.22 26.98
C LEU A 54 19.96 -33.11 27.79
N ASN A 55 20.04 -32.81 29.09
CA ASN A 55 18.85 -32.56 29.90
C ASN A 55 18.08 -31.34 29.39
N GLN A 56 18.75 -30.23 29.07
CA GLN A 56 18.11 -29.06 28.48
C GLN A 56 17.37 -29.41 27.17
N LEU A 57 17.99 -30.20 26.29
CA LEU A 57 17.37 -30.63 25.02
C LEU A 57 16.16 -31.55 25.25
N ARG A 58 16.22 -32.41 26.28
CA ARG A 58 15.10 -33.27 26.68
C ARG A 58 13.93 -32.42 27.15
N ASP A 59 14.20 -31.48 28.06
CA ASP A 59 13.19 -30.64 28.69
C ASP A 59 12.56 -29.70 27.64
N ASN A 60 13.36 -29.12 26.74
CA ASN A 60 12.87 -28.33 25.60
C ASN A 60 11.93 -29.12 24.66
N LYS A 61 12.15 -30.43 24.53
CA LYS A 61 11.30 -31.32 23.72
C LYS A 61 10.10 -31.87 24.52
N GLY A 62 10.05 -31.67 25.84
CA GLY A 62 8.99 -32.18 26.70
C GLY A 62 8.88 -33.71 26.73
N VAL A 63 9.97 -34.44 26.48
CA VAL A 63 9.95 -35.91 26.38
C VAL A 63 10.54 -36.57 27.62
N GLY A 64 9.91 -37.66 28.08
CA GLY A 64 10.43 -38.43 29.23
C GLY A 64 11.77 -39.13 28.96
N ARG A 65 12.08 -39.44 27.69
CA ARG A 65 13.36 -40.04 27.27
C ARG A 65 13.87 -39.37 26.00
N LEU A 66 15.10 -38.86 26.02
CA LEU A 66 15.70 -38.18 24.86
C LEU A 66 16.43 -39.19 23.97
N ARG A 67 16.15 -39.18 22.67
CA ARG A 67 17.00 -39.84 21.66
C ARG A 67 17.70 -38.78 20.83
N THR A 68 19.03 -38.79 20.79
CA THR A 68 19.81 -37.78 20.06
C THR A 68 21.17 -38.29 19.59
N THR A 69 21.80 -37.55 18.67
CA THR A 69 23.16 -37.79 18.19
C THR A 69 24.05 -36.61 18.51
N VAL A 70 25.23 -36.86 19.05
CA VAL A 70 26.29 -35.87 19.29
C VAL A 70 27.35 -36.05 18.22
N GLY A 71 27.52 -35.03 17.38
CA GLY A 71 28.66 -34.94 16.47
C GLY A 71 29.92 -34.60 17.26
N VAL A 72 31.01 -35.36 17.07
CA VAL A 72 32.26 -35.19 17.79
C VAL A 72 33.42 -35.02 16.82
N ASP A 73 34.33 -34.12 17.14
CA ASP A 73 35.63 -33.98 16.48
C ASP A 73 36.68 -33.56 17.53
N GLY A 74 37.96 -33.67 17.19
CA GLY A 74 39.09 -33.26 18.01
C GLY A 74 40.13 -34.36 18.20
N SER A 75 41.41 -33.97 18.11
CA SER A 75 42.55 -34.90 18.12
C SER A 75 42.62 -35.73 19.41
N LEU A 76 42.26 -35.17 20.57
CA LEU A 76 42.23 -35.91 21.83
C LEU A 76 41.20 -37.05 21.80
N TYR A 77 40.00 -36.78 21.30
CA TYR A 77 38.94 -37.78 21.22
C TYR A 77 39.26 -38.86 20.18
N LYS A 78 39.87 -38.47 19.05
CA LYS A 78 40.26 -39.36 17.94
C LYS A 78 41.44 -40.27 18.29
N MET A 79 42.51 -39.69 18.83
CA MET A 79 43.81 -40.36 18.94
C MET A 79 44.04 -41.03 20.29
N HIS A 80 43.39 -40.56 21.38
CA HIS A 80 43.64 -41.11 22.70
C HIS A 80 42.90 -42.44 22.91
N PRO A 81 43.61 -43.55 23.21
CA PRO A 81 43.08 -44.92 23.10
C PRO A 81 41.93 -45.24 24.07
N GLN A 82 41.76 -44.45 25.14
CA GLN A 82 40.73 -44.67 26.16
C GLN A 82 39.72 -43.52 26.29
N TYR A 83 39.91 -42.38 25.61
CA TYR A 83 39.19 -41.15 25.94
C TYR A 83 37.71 -41.25 25.56
N ALA A 84 37.40 -41.59 24.30
CA ALA A 84 36.03 -41.74 23.82
C ALA A 84 35.23 -42.77 24.66
N ARG A 85 35.84 -43.92 24.98
CA ARG A 85 35.21 -44.96 25.80
C ARG A 85 34.84 -44.45 27.20
N ARG A 86 35.76 -43.71 27.84
CA ARG A 86 35.55 -43.11 29.17
C ARG A 86 34.45 -42.06 29.13
N LEU A 87 34.51 -41.15 28.16
CA LEU A 87 33.50 -40.12 27.95
C LEU A 87 32.10 -40.72 27.76
N HIS A 88 31.93 -41.66 26.83
CA HIS A 88 30.63 -42.30 26.55
C HIS A 88 30.04 -43.00 27.78
N LYS A 89 30.88 -43.73 28.52
CA LYS A 89 30.45 -44.44 29.72
C LYS A 89 29.98 -43.46 30.80
N THR A 90 30.76 -42.41 31.06
CA THR A 90 30.40 -41.41 32.07
C THR A 90 29.14 -40.64 31.65
N THR A 91 29.03 -40.20 30.40
CA THR A 91 27.82 -39.50 29.91
C THR A 91 26.57 -40.34 30.10
N ARG A 92 26.56 -41.61 29.66
CA ARG A 92 25.37 -42.48 29.81
C ARG A 92 24.97 -42.72 31.26
N ARG A 93 25.94 -42.72 32.18
CA ARG A 93 25.66 -42.84 33.61
C ARG A 93 25.05 -41.56 34.20
N LEU A 94 25.49 -40.40 33.72
CA LEU A 94 24.99 -39.10 34.20
C LEU A 94 23.63 -38.72 33.64
N VAL A 95 23.28 -39.20 32.45
CA VAL A 95 21.98 -38.98 31.80
C VAL A 95 21.31 -40.30 31.41
N PRO A 96 20.83 -41.08 32.40
CA PRO A 96 20.25 -42.42 32.15
C PRO A 96 19.01 -42.39 31.26
N ASP A 97 18.25 -41.29 31.30
CA ASP A 97 17.03 -41.09 30.50
C ASP A 97 17.31 -40.59 29.08
N SER A 98 18.56 -40.70 28.60
CA SER A 98 18.96 -40.27 27.27
C SER A 98 19.67 -41.39 26.49
N GLU A 99 19.12 -41.74 25.33
CA GLU A 99 19.79 -42.56 24.33
C GLU A 99 20.66 -41.68 23.43
N VAL A 100 21.97 -41.68 23.72
CA VAL A 100 22.96 -40.84 23.03
C VAL A 100 23.83 -41.65 22.08
N ARG A 101 23.74 -41.35 20.79
CA ARG A 101 24.69 -41.81 19.76
C ARG A 101 25.82 -40.80 19.60
N PHE A 102 27.07 -41.25 19.62
CA PHE A 102 28.22 -40.40 19.30
C PHE A 102 28.68 -40.70 17.87
N LEU A 103 28.78 -39.66 17.04
CA LEU A 103 29.16 -39.75 15.64
C LEU A 103 30.42 -38.92 15.40
N LEU A 104 31.51 -39.57 14.98
CA LEU A 104 32.78 -38.91 14.68
C LEU A 104 32.69 -38.17 13.33
N SER A 105 33.11 -36.90 13.30
CA SER A 105 33.28 -36.17 12.04
C SER A 105 34.65 -36.47 11.43
N GLU A 106 34.67 -37.35 10.42
CA GLU A 106 35.89 -37.74 9.71
C GLU A 106 36.51 -36.58 8.92
N SER A 107 35.68 -35.71 8.36
CA SER A 107 36.11 -34.59 7.49
C SER A 107 36.18 -33.24 8.21
N GLY A 108 36.16 -33.25 9.54
CA GLY A 108 36.16 -32.03 10.36
C GLY A 108 34.92 -31.16 10.18
N SER A 109 35.05 -29.85 10.39
CA SER A 109 33.95 -28.88 10.30
C SER A 109 33.61 -28.44 8.86
N GLY A 110 34.47 -28.74 7.88
CA GLY A 110 34.36 -28.23 6.51
C GLY A 110 33.06 -28.61 5.81
N LYS A 111 32.59 -29.86 5.95
CA LYS A 111 31.28 -30.30 5.39
C LYS A 111 30.12 -29.52 6.01
N GLY A 112 30.14 -29.30 7.32
CA GLY A 112 29.12 -28.53 8.02
C GLY A 112 29.11 -27.06 7.57
N ALA A 113 30.29 -26.45 7.47
CA ALA A 113 30.44 -25.08 6.97
C ALA A 113 29.90 -24.94 5.53
N ALA A 114 30.25 -25.87 4.63
CA ALA A 114 29.75 -25.86 3.26
C ALA A 114 28.22 -25.97 3.16
N MET A 115 27.58 -26.81 4.00
CA MET A 115 26.12 -26.92 4.05
C MET A 115 25.46 -25.63 4.53
N VAL A 116 26.04 -24.96 5.55
CA VAL A 116 25.56 -23.65 6.01
C VAL A 116 25.72 -22.61 4.92
N THR A 117 26.88 -22.57 4.26
CA THR A 117 27.16 -21.66 3.13
C THR A 117 26.17 -21.88 1.99
N ALA A 118 25.83 -23.13 1.64
CA ALA A 118 24.86 -23.43 0.59
C ALA A 118 23.46 -22.86 0.91
N VAL A 119 23.01 -22.97 2.16
CA VAL A 119 21.73 -22.38 2.60
C VAL A 119 21.79 -20.85 2.61
N ALA A 120 22.87 -20.28 3.15
CA ALA A 120 23.05 -18.83 3.21
C ALA A 120 23.11 -18.22 1.80
N TYR A 121 23.84 -18.86 0.88
CA TYR A 121 23.93 -18.46 -0.52
C TYR A 121 22.56 -18.48 -1.20
N ARG A 122 21.79 -19.57 -1.04
CA ARG A 122 20.43 -19.66 -1.57
C ARG A 122 19.52 -18.53 -1.07
N LEU A 123 19.59 -18.20 0.23
CA LEU A 123 18.80 -17.11 0.80
C LEU A 123 19.26 -15.74 0.31
N SER A 124 20.57 -15.54 0.15
CA SER A 124 21.15 -14.32 -0.40
C SER A 124 20.69 -14.09 -1.85
N GLU A 125 20.73 -15.13 -2.68
CA GLU A 125 20.24 -15.05 -4.07
C GLU A 125 18.74 -14.78 -4.14
N GLN A 126 17.94 -15.41 -3.27
CA GLN A 126 16.53 -15.11 -3.16
C GLN A 126 16.29 -13.62 -2.80
N HIS A 127 17.01 -13.07 -1.82
CA HIS A 127 16.89 -11.66 -1.47
C HIS A 127 17.30 -10.73 -2.61
N ARG A 128 18.43 -11.00 -3.28
CA ARG A 128 18.89 -10.22 -4.44
C ARG A 128 17.81 -10.16 -5.53
N LEU A 129 17.22 -11.31 -5.86
CA LEU A 129 16.17 -11.41 -6.88
C LEU A 129 14.87 -10.70 -6.51
N ILE A 130 14.50 -10.71 -5.22
CA ILE A 130 13.39 -9.90 -4.71
C ILE A 130 13.73 -8.42 -4.87
N ASP A 131 14.89 -7.98 -4.38
CA ASP A 131 15.29 -6.58 -4.42
C ASP A 131 15.39 -6.01 -5.84
N GLU A 132 15.88 -6.80 -6.79
CA GLU A 132 15.90 -6.45 -8.23
C GLU A 132 14.50 -6.22 -8.77
N THR A 133 13.56 -7.11 -8.46
CA THR A 133 12.15 -6.98 -8.87
C THR A 133 11.53 -5.70 -8.27
N LEU A 134 11.86 -5.39 -7.01
CA LEU A 134 11.30 -4.22 -6.31
C LEU A 134 12.00 -2.92 -6.65
N ALA A 135 13.20 -2.97 -7.22
CA ALA A 135 13.94 -1.80 -7.67
C ALA A 135 13.20 -1.07 -8.80
N GLU A 136 12.47 -1.77 -9.66
CA GLU A 136 11.68 -1.18 -10.75
C GLU A 136 10.60 -0.20 -10.25
N PHE A 137 10.13 -0.36 -9.01
CA PHE A 137 9.14 0.54 -8.41
C PHE A 137 9.76 1.79 -7.78
N LYS A 138 11.09 1.85 -7.63
CA LYS A 138 11.78 3.00 -7.04
C LYS A 138 12.07 4.01 -8.15
N LEU A 139 11.41 5.17 -8.11
CA LEU A 139 11.73 6.25 -9.05
C LEU A 139 12.82 7.14 -8.48
N THR A 140 13.78 7.47 -9.35
CA THR A 140 14.82 8.45 -9.07
C THR A 140 14.24 9.86 -9.11
N HIS A 141 14.96 10.82 -8.52
CA HIS A 141 14.61 12.24 -8.58
C HIS A 141 14.56 12.77 -10.03
N GLU A 142 15.41 12.26 -10.92
CA GLU A 142 15.40 12.64 -12.33
C GLU A 142 14.16 12.12 -13.07
N GLN A 143 13.81 10.83 -12.89
CA GLN A 143 12.59 10.26 -13.47
C GLN A 143 11.34 11.03 -13.00
N LEU A 144 11.32 11.42 -11.73
CA LEU A 144 10.28 12.27 -11.17
C LEU A 144 10.13 13.62 -11.86
N LEU A 145 11.24 14.31 -12.10
CA LEU A 145 11.24 15.57 -12.84
C LEU A 145 10.76 15.38 -14.28
N GLN A 146 11.06 14.24 -14.92
CA GLN A 146 10.51 13.91 -16.24
C GLN A 146 9.01 13.67 -16.20
N VAL A 147 8.49 12.92 -15.22
CA VAL A 147 7.04 12.73 -15.04
C VAL A 147 6.35 14.08 -14.84
N LYS A 148 6.93 14.96 -14.00
CA LYS A 148 6.46 16.34 -13.81
C LYS A 148 6.39 17.12 -15.12
N LYS A 149 7.46 17.07 -15.92
CA LYS A 149 7.53 17.75 -17.22
C LYS A 149 6.48 17.23 -18.20
N ARG A 150 6.29 15.90 -18.27
CA ARG A 150 5.32 15.24 -19.16
C ARG A 150 3.88 15.61 -18.79
N MET A 151 3.53 15.57 -17.50
CA MET A 151 2.20 16.00 -17.05
C MET A 151 1.92 17.45 -17.46
N ARG A 152 2.87 18.36 -17.25
CA ARG A 152 2.69 19.77 -17.64
C ARG A 152 2.38 19.91 -19.14
N ALA A 153 3.09 19.18 -19.99
CA ALA A 153 2.83 19.21 -21.43
C ALA A 153 1.43 18.67 -21.79
N GLU A 154 0.97 17.62 -21.11
CA GLU A 154 -0.39 17.08 -21.30
C GLU A 154 -1.47 18.05 -20.81
N MET A 155 -1.23 18.77 -19.70
CA MET A 155 -2.14 19.83 -19.22
C MET A 155 -2.24 20.97 -20.24
N GLU A 156 -1.11 21.44 -20.76
CA GLU A 156 -1.09 22.47 -21.82
C GLU A 156 -1.81 21.99 -23.09
N ALA A 157 -1.68 20.71 -23.45
CA ALA A 157 -2.39 20.13 -24.58
C ALA A 157 -3.90 20.01 -24.34
N GLY A 158 -4.32 19.71 -23.10
CA GLY A 158 -5.73 19.64 -22.71
C GLY A 158 -6.41 21.00 -22.68
N LEU A 159 -5.69 22.08 -22.34
CA LEU A 159 -6.25 23.44 -22.30
C LEU A 159 -6.43 24.07 -23.69
N LYS A 160 -5.59 23.70 -24.66
CA LYS A 160 -5.58 24.28 -26.01
C LYS A 160 -6.63 23.65 -26.92
N LYS A 161 -7.40 24.49 -27.62
CA LYS A 161 -8.52 24.08 -28.48
C LYS A 161 -8.10 23.14 -29.59
N LYS A 162 -6.92 23.40 -30.18
CA LYS A 162 -6.37 22.58 -31.29
C LYS A 162 -6.00 21.16 -30.86
N THR A 163 -5.59 20.95 -29.61
CA THR A 163 -5.05 19.66 -29.13
C THR A 163 -5.99 18.92 -28.19
N HIS A 164 -6.99 19.60 -27.62
CA HIS A 164 -7.93 19.08 -26.61
C HIS A 164 -8.60 17.76 -27.00
N GLU A 165 -9.03 17.61 -28.26
CA GLU A 165 -9.70 16.39 -28.73
C GLU A 165 -8.82 15.14 -28.54
N THR A 166 -7.55 15.25 -28.90
CA THR A 166 -6.56 14.16 -28.83
C THR A 166 -5.87 14.03 -27.47
N ALA A 167 -5.88 15.09 -26.65
CA ALA A 167 -5.26 15.12 -25.33
C ALA A 167 -5.85 14.04 -24.41
N LYS A 168 -5.00 13.41 -23.59
CA LYS A 168 -5.44 12.39 -22.62
C LYS A 168 -5.83 13.00 -21.29
N VAL A 169 -5.07 13.98 -20.81
CA VAL A 169 -5.46 14.84 -19.69
C VAL A 169 -6.42 15.89 -20.25
N LYS A 170 -7.71 15.81 -19.88
CA LYS A 170 -8.77 16.53 -20.57
C LYS A 170 -8.91 18.00 -20.16
N MET A 171 -8.51 18.36 -18.94
CA MET A 171 -8.58 19.76 -18.48
C MET A 171 -9.98 20.36 -18.67
N LEU A 172 -10.99 19.67 -18.16
CA LEU A 172 -12.40 19.96 -18.34
C LEU A 172 -12.81 21.23 -17.56
N PRO A 173 -13.39 22.25 -18.24
CA PRO A 173 -13.94 23.42 -17.58
C PRO A 173 -15.12 23.05 -16.68
N THR A 174 -15.17 23.60 -15.46
CA THR A 174 -16.19 23.25 -14.45
C THR A 174 -17.28 24.30 -14.30
N PHE A 175 -17.12 25.46 -14.94
CA PHE A 175 -17.98 26.64 -14.79
C PHE A 175 -18.00 27.27 -13.38
N VAL A 176 -17.18 26.78 -12.45
CA VAL A 176 -16.94 27.42 -11.15
C VAL A 176 -15.87 28.50 -11.31
N ARG A 177 -16.27 29.79 -11.25
CA ARG A 177 -15.39 30.94 -11.56
C ARG A 177 -14.72 31.61 -10.35
N SER A 178 -15.15 31.28 -9.15
CA SER A 178 -14.57 31.82 -7.91
C SER A 178 -14.66 30.80 -6.78
N THR A 179 -13.73 30.90 -5.84
CA THR A 179 -13.80 30.23 -4.54
C THR A 179 -14.83 30.92 -3.63
N PRO A 180 -15.24 30.29 -2.51
CA PRO A 180 -16.18 30.91 -1.58
C PRO A 180 -15.65 32.24 -1.03
N ASP A 181 -16.51 33.26 -0.98
CA ASP A 181 -16.17 34.59 -0.46
C ASP A 181 -16.71 34.83 0.97
N GLY A 182 -17.52 33.88 1.45
CA GLY A 182 -18.15 33.90 2.77
C GLY A 182 -19.45 34.69 2.83
N THR A 183 -19.98 35.12 1.69
CA THR A 183 -21.34 35.65 1.58
C THR A 183 -22.36 34.56 1.23
N GLU A 184 -21.93 33.30 1.08
CA GLU A 184 -22.81 32.15 0.88
C GLU A 184 -23.75 31.95 2.09
N ASN A 185 -25.05 31.78 1.82
CA ASN A 185 -26.07 31.64 2.85
C ASN A 185 -27.30 30.90 2.29
N GLY A 186 -27.81 29.91 3.02
CA GLY A 186 -29.01 29.16 2.62
C GLY A 186 -29.02 27.72 3.11
N ASP A 187 -30.07 27.00 2.75
CA ASP A 187 -30.22 25.56 2.98
C ASP A 187 -30.15 24.85 1.63
N PHE A 188 -29.23 23.89 1.51
CA PHE A 188 -28.90 23.25 0.24
C PHE A 188 -28.92 21.74 0.40
N LEU A 189 -29.40 21.05 -0.63
CA LEU A 189 -29.17 19.62 -0.77
C LEU A 189 -27.87 19.39 -1.53
N ALA A 190 -27.14 18.35 -1.16
CA ALA A 190 -26.01 17.87 -1.93
C ALA A 190 -26.10 16.36 -2.11
N LEU A 191 -25.74 15.90 -3.31
CA LEU A 191 -25.56 14.49 -3.62
C LEU A 191 -24.07 14.22 -3.77
N ASP A 192 -23.61 13.08 -3.29
CA ASP A 192 -22.22 12.62 -3.44
C ASP A 192 -22.18 11.22 -4.03
N LEU A 193 -21.94 11.16 -5.34
CA LEU A 193 -21.82 9.94 -6.12
C LEU A 193 -20.41 9.84 -6.72
N GLY A 194 -19.63 8.85 -6.28
CA GLY A 194 -18.29 8.64 -6.81
C GLY A 194 -17.62 7.31 -6.47
N GLY A 195 -18.28 6.46 -5.69
CA GLY A 195 -17.81 5.13 -5.32
C GLY A 195 -19.00 4.26 -4.91
N THR A 196 -18.74 3.23 -4.10
CA THR A 196 -19.79 2.29 -3.66
C THR A 196 -20.79 2.90 -2.66
N ASN A 197 -20.39 3.98 -1.99
CA ASN A 197 -21.22 4.70 -1.02
C ASN A 197 -21.74 5.98 -1.66
N PHE A 198 -23.05 6.04 -1.89
CA PHE A 198 -23.77 7.24 -2.27
C PHE A 198 -24.18 8.00 -1.02
N ARG A 199 -24.12 9.34 -1.03
CA ARG A 199 -24.59 10.14 0.11
C ARG A 199 -25.59 11.19 -0.36
N VAL A 200 -26.61 11.37 0.45
CA VAL A 200 -27.52 12.52 0.36
C VAL A 200 -27.27 13.38 1.59
N LEU A 201 -27.11 14.69 1.38
CA LEU A 201 -26.77 15.65 2.43
C LEU A 201 -27.73 16.83 2.43
N LEU A 202 -28.04 17.32 3.62
CA LEU A 202 -28.60 18.66 3.86
C LEU A 202 -27.52 19.52 4.50
N VAL A 203 -27.17 20.63 3.84
CA VAL A 203 -26.14 21.56 4.28
C VAL A 203 -26.78 22.92 4.53
N LYS A 204 -26.70 23.39 5.77
CA LYS A 204 -27.21 24.71 6.16
C LYS A 204 -26.02 25.65 6.36
N ILE A 205 -25.90 26.63 5.48
CA ILE A 205 -24.84 27.64 5.49
C ILE A 205 -25.43 28.92 6.03
N ARG A 206 -24.79 29.51 7.04
CA ARG A 206 -25.16 30.82 7.58
C ARG A 206 -23.99 31.78 7.48
N SER A 207 -24.21 32.87 6.77
CA SER A 207 -23.30 34.02 6.69
C SER A 207 -23.51 34.96 7.89
N GLY A 208 -22.54 35.85 8.15
CA GLY A 208 -22.65 36.87 9.21
C GLY A 208 -21.44 36.95 10.14
N LYS A 209 -21.61 37.52 11.35
CA LYS A 209 -20.53 37.71 12.34
C LYS A 209 -19.87 36.40 12.78
N ARG A 210 -20.61 35.28 12.73
CA ARG A 210 -20.09 33.93 12.92
C ARG A 210 -20.56 33.09 11.75
N ARG A 211 -19.59 32.66 10.92
CA ARG A 211 -19.83 31.71 9.84
C ARG A 211 -20.08 30.34 10.46
N THR A 212 -21.19 29.70 10.11
CA THR A 212 -21.51 28.35 10.59
C THR A 212 -22.01 27.49 9.44
N VAL A 213 -21.56 26.24 9.41
CA VAL A 213 -22.05 25.22 8.50
C VAL A 213 -22.53 24.03 9.32
N GLU A 214 -23.81 23.70 9.19
CA GLU A 214 -24.42 22.52 9.79
C GLU A 214 -24.70 21.50 8.67
N MET A 215 -24.31 20.24 8.88
CA MET A 215 -24.51 19.19 7.89
C MET A 215 -25.21 17.97 8.49
N HIS A 216 -26.18 17.46 7.75
CA HIS A 216 -26.81 16.17 7.99
C HIS A 216 -26.59 15.31 6.75
N ASN A 217 -26.26 14.03 6.92
CA ASN A 217 -26.10 13.12 5.79
C ASN A 217 -26.59 11.71 6.11
N LYS A 218 -26.96 10.99 5.06
CA LYS A 218 -27.25 9.56 5.12
C LYS A 218 -26.51 8.86 3.97
N ILE A 219 -25.90 7.72 4.30
CA ILE A 219 -25.13 6.90 3.36
C ILE A 219 -26.04 5.78 2.85
N TYR A 220 -26.02 5.59 1.53
CA TYR A 220 -26.75 4.56 0.81
C TYR A 220 -25.76 3.70 0.03
N ALA A 221 -25.93 2.39 0.11
CA ALA A 221 -25.20 1.47 -0.75
C ALA A 221 -25.82 1.48 -2.15
N ILE A 222 -24.98 1.42 -3.19
CA ILE A 222 -25.43 1.11 -4.54
C ILE A 222 -25.05 -0.34 -4.83
N PRO A 223 -26.03 -1.25 -5.01
CA PRO A 223 -25.75 -2.63 -5.38
C PRO A 223 -24.95 -2.71 -6.70
N ILE A 224 -24.09 -3.72 -6.84
CA ILE A 224 -23.26 -3.85 -8.04
C ILE A 224 -24.09 -4.09 -9.30
N GLU A 225 -25.24 -4.74 -9.14
CA GLU A 225 -26.23 -4.98 -10.19
C GLU A 225 -26.80 -3.65 -10.71
N VAL A 226 -26.95 -2.65 -9.84
CA VAL A 226 -27.41 -1.30 -10.22
C VAL A 226 -26.24 -0.49 -10.81
N MET A 227 -25.04 -0.59 -10.27
CA MET A 227 -23.85 0.09 -10.80
C MET A 227 -23.50 -0.34 -12.24
N GLN A 228 -23.89 -1.55 -12.62
CA GLN A 228 -23.62 -2.17 -13.93
C GLN A 228 -24.91 -2.48 -14.72
N GLY A 229 -26.06 -2.00 -14.25
CA GLY A 229 -27.37 -2.17 -14.88
C GLY A 229 -27.62 -1.13 -15.97
N THR A 230 -28.84 -0.62 -16.01
CA THR A 230 -29.22 0.49 -16.90
C THR A 230 -29.10 1.85 -16.21
N GLY A 231 -28.99 2.92 -17.00
CA GLY A 231 -29.02 4.27 -16.48
C GLY A 231 -30.31 4.59 -15.75
N GLU A 232 -31.45 4.12 -16.27
CA GLU A 232 -32.75 4.27 -15.62
C GLU A 232 -32.75 3.67 -14.22
N GLU A 233 -32.33 2.41 -14.06
CA GLU A 233 -32.23 1.74 -12.75
C GLU A 233 -31.30 2.48 -11.77
N LEU A 234 -30.15 2.98 -12.26
CA LEU A 234 -29.21 3.73 -11.43
C LEU A 234 -29.81 5.04 -10.91
N PHE A 235 -30.43 5.83 -11.79
CA PHE A 235 -31.01 7.12 -11.41
C PHE A 235 -32.30 6.95 -10.59
N ASP A 236 -33.09 5.90 -10.83
CA ASP A 236 -34.25 5.58 -10.00
C ASP A 236 -33.84 5.17 -8.57
N HIS A 237 -32.74 4.42 -8.44
CA HIS A 237 -32.16 4.10 -7.13
C HIS A 237 -31.68 5.36 -6.40
N ILE A 238 -31.00 6.27 -7.11
CA ILE A 238 -30.57 7.57 -6.56
C ILE A 238 -31.77 8.37 -6.06
N VAL A 239 -32.82 8.49 -6.86
CA VAL A 239 -34.04 9.23 -6.50
C VAL A 239 -34.77 8.57 -5.32
N THR A 240 -34.71 7.24 -5.21
CA THR A 240 -35.20 6.50 -4.02
C THR A 240 -34.44 6.86 -2.77
N CYS A 241 -33.13 6.94 -2.84
CA CYS A 241 -32.30 7.36 -1.72
C CYS A 241 -32.61 8.81 -1.32
N ILE A 242 -32.82 9.70 -2.30
CA ILE A 242 -33.20 11.10 -2.04
C ILE A 242 -34.55 11.16 -1.33
N SER A 243 -35.58 10.45 -1.83
CA SER A 243 -36.90 10.41 -1.22
C SER A 243 -36.84 10.02 0.25
N ASP A 244 -36.15 8.91 0.55
CA ASP A 244 -35.99 8.40 1.90
C ASP A 244 -35.22 9.39 2.81
N PHE A 245 -34.23 10.11 2.26
CA PHE A 245 -33.53 11.14 3.02
C PHE A 245 -34.42 12.36 3.34
N LEU A 246 -35.23 12.81 2.38
CA LEU A 246 -36.17 13.92 2.58
C LEU A 246 -37.23 13.57 3.65
N ASP A 247 -37.71 12.33 3.64
CA ASP A 247 -38.61 11.80 4.67
C ASP A 247 -37.92 11.74 6.03
N TYR A 248 -36.70 11.21 6.09
CA TYR A 248 -35.89 11.14 7.31
C TYR A 248 -35.64 12.52 7.94
N MET A 249 -35.38 13.53 7.12
CA MET A 249 -35.14 14.90 7.57
C MET A 249 -36.43 15.69 7.83
N GLY A 250 -37.60 15.16 7.50
CA GLY A 250 -38.89 15.83 7.68
C GLY A 250 -39.08 17.05 6.77
N ILE A 251 -38.49 17.03 5.56
CA ILE A 251 -38.50 18.15 4.60
C ILE A 251 -39.14 17.79 3.26
N LYS A 252 -39.91 16.69 3.21
CA LYS A 252 -40.68 16.30 2.01
C LYS A 252 -41.67 17.42 1.66
N GLY A 253 -41.47 18.06 0.50
CA GLY A 253 -42.29 19.19 0.02
C GLY A 253 -41.56 20.54 -0.05
N ALA A 254 -40.36 20.67 0.51
CA ALA A 254 -39.52 21.85 0.31
C ALA A 254 -38.77 21.74 -1.03
N ARG A 255 -38.90 22.75 -1.90
CA ARG A 255 -38.11 22.86 -3.13
C ARG A 255 -36.75 23.48 -2.80
N LEU A 256 -35.76 22.63 -2.50
CA LEU A 256 -34.41 23.07 -2.13
C LEU A 256 -33.47 23.05 -3.35
N PRO A 257 -32.55 24.03 -3.46
CA PRO A 257 -31.47 23.98 -4.42
C PRO A 257 -30.53 22.80 -4.14
N LEU A 258 -30.13 22.10 -5.19
CA LEU A 258 -29.34 20.88 -5.13
C LEU A 258 -28.03 21.01 -5.92
N GLY A 259 -26.92 20.64 -5.26
CA GLY A 259 -25.63 20.41 -5.88
C GLY A 259 -25.36 18.91 -6.06
N PHE A 260 -25.16 18.48 -7.30
CA PHE A 260 -24.90 17.09 -7.62
C PHE A 260 -23.39 16.84 -7.78
N THR A 261 -22.74 16.33 -6.74
CA THR A 261 -21.36 15.84 -6.87
C THR A 261 -21.37 14.51 -7.63
N PHE A 262 -20.89 14.56 -8.87
CA PHE A 262 -20.80 13.42 -9.78
C PHE A 262 -19.35 13.22 -10.18
N SER A 263 -18.72 12.21 -9.57
CA SER A 263 -17.26 12.04 -9.55
C SER A 263 -16.73 11.27 -10.75
N PHE A 264 -17.19 11.62 -11.93
CA PHE A 264 -16.82 11.02 -13.22
C PHE A 264 -16.48 12.11 -14.23
N PRO A 265 -15.73 11.78 -15.31
CA PRO A 265 -15.41 12.73 -16.36
C PRO A 265 -16.69 13.24 -17.05
N CYS A 266 -17.00 14.53 -16.84
CA CYS A 266 -18.15 15.19 -17.48
C CYS A 266 -17.68 16.36 -18.34
N LYS A 267 -18.13 16.40 -19.60
CA LYS A 267 -18.04 17.61 -20.42
C LYS A 267 -19.20 18.53 -20.03
N GLN A 268 -18.89 19.55 -19.25
CA GLN A 268 -19.88 20.55 -18.86
C GLN A 268 -20.07 21.59 -19.96
N THR A 269 -21.31 22.04 -20.14
CA THR A 269 -21.67 23.18 -21.00
C THR A 269 -22.16 24.38 -20.20
N SER A 270 -22.63 24.13 -18.98
CA SER A 270 -23.01 25.11 -17.96
C SER A 270 -22.75 24.49 -16.58
N LEU A 271 -22.97 25.26 -15.51
CA LEU A 271 -22.84 24.75 -14.15
C LEU A 271 -23.83 23.60 -13.86
N ASP A 272 -25.01 23.60 -14.49
CA ASP A 272 -26.12 22.66 -14.28
C ASP A 272 -26.34 21.67 -15.43
N ALA A 273 -25.35 21.49 -16.32
CA ALA A 273 -25.41 20.52 -17.41
C ALA A 273 -24.05 19.84 -17.60
N GLY A 274 -24.04 18.51 -17.64
CA GLY A 274 -22.80 17.73 -17.69
C GLY A 274 -22.97 16.42 -18.43
N ILE A 275 -22.36 16.32 -19.62
CA ILE A 275 -22.40 15.11 -20.43
C ILE A 275 -21.34 14.13 -19.90
N LEU A 276 -21.76 12.94 -19.45
CA LEU A 276 -20.83 11.89 -19.04
C LEU A 276 -19.99 11.43 -20.24
N LEU A 277 -18.67 11.52 -20.14
CA LEU A 277 -17.77 11.09 -21.22
C LEU A 277 -17.50 9.59 -21.20
N ASN A 278 -17.18 9.06 -20.02
CA ASN A 278 -16.94 7.64 -19.82
C ASN A 278 -17.03 7.28 -18.34
N TRP A 279 -17.49 6.06 -18.06
CA TRP A 279 -17.47 5.51 -16.72
C TRP A 279 -16.05 5.22 -16.22
N THR A 280 -15.89 5.27 -14.90
CA THR A 280 -14.68 4.91 -14.16
C THR A 280 -15.07 4.19 -12.86
N LYS A 281 -14.09 3.82 -12.01
CA LYS A 281 -14.31 3.35 -10.63
C LYS A 281 -15.29 2.14 -10.47
N GLY A 282 -15.48 1.35 -11.53
CA GLY A 282 -16.30 0.13 -11.55
C GLY A 282 -17.76 0.30 -12.02
N PHE A 283 -18.21 1.52 -12.30
CA PHE A 283 -19.52 1.78 -12.91
C PHE A 283 -19.52 1.39 -14.39
N LYS A 284 -20.66 0.88 -14.88
CA LYS A 284 -20.91 0.54 -16.29
C LYS A 284 -22.38 0.65 -16.68
N ALA A 285 -23.18 1.45 -15.98
CA ALA A 285 -24.59 1.60 -16.30
C ALA A 285 -24.80 2.03 -17.77
N THR A 286 -25.62 1.30 -18.52
CA THR A 286 -25.88 1.60 -19.94
C THR A 286 -26.67 2.90 -20.09
N ASP A 287 -26.67 3.48 -21.30
CA ASP A 287 -27.50 4.65 -21.62
C ASP A 287 -27.21 5.89 -20.74
N CYS A 288 -25.98 5.97 -20.22
CA CYS A 288 -25.47 7.11 -19.45
C CYS A 288 -24.32 7.84 -20.16
N GLU A 289 -23.38 7.12 -20.79
CA GLU A 289 -22.26 7.75 -21.52
C GLU A 289 -22.79 8.48 -22.76
N GLY A 290 -22.45 9.76 -22.90
CA GLY A 290 -22.98 10.64 -23.95
C GLY A 290 -24.23 11.42 -23.53
N GLU A 291 -24.83 11.09 -22.39
CA GLU A 291 -26.04 11.76 -21.88
C GLU A 291 -25.73 12.79 -20.79
N ASP A 292 -26.61 13.78 -20.64
CA ASP A 292 -26.53 14.77 -19.57
C ASP A 292 -27.05 14.16 -18.24
N VAL A 293 -26.15 14.04 -17.27
CA VAL A 293 -26.47 13.39 -15.98
C VAL A 293 -27.46 14.19 -15.14
N VAL A 294 -27.56 15.50 -15.36
CA VAL A 294 -28.57 16.33 -14.72
C VAL A 294 -29.94 16.08 -15.34
N TYR A 295 -29.99 15.87 -16.66
CA TYR A 295 -31.22 15.45 -17.35
C TYR A 295 -31.68 14.09 -16.85
N LEU A 296 -30.79 13.09 -16.79
CA LEU A 296 -31.12 11.75 -16.29
C LEU A 296 -31.67 11.78 -14.84
N LEU A 297 -31.06 12.58 -13.97
CA LEU A 297 -31.55 12.78 -12.60
C LEU A 297 -32.94 13.45 -12.59
N ARG A 298 -33.16 14.49 -13.39
CA ARG A 298 -34.45 15.17 -13.50
C ARG A 298 -35.55 14.23 -14.01
N GLU A 299 -35.25 13.37 -14.97
CA GLU A 299 -36.21 12.38 -15.47
C GLU A 299 -36.55 11.33 -14.38
N GLY A 300 -35.57 10.87 -13.61
CA GLY A 300 -35.83 9.99 -12.46
C GLY A 300 -36.72 10.63 -11.40
N ILE A 301 -36.53 11.92 -11.11
CA ILE A 301 -37.39 12.67 -10.17
C ILE A 301 -38.81 12.76 -10.73
N LYS A 302 -38.98 13.08 -12.01
CA LYS A 302 -40.29 13.14 -12.67
C LYS A 302 -41.01 11.80 -12.66
N ARG A 303 -40.33 10.68 -12.95
CA ARG A 303 -40.95 9.34 -12.93
C ARG A 303 -41.56 8.98 -11.58
N ARG A 304 -41.01 9.52 -10.49
CA ARG A 304 -41.48 9.22 -9.13
C ARG A 304 -42.68 10.06 -8.68
N GLU A 305 -42.85 11.27 -9.21
CA GLU A 305 -43.95 12.20 -8.88
C GLU A 305 -44.18 12.48 -7.38
N GLU A 306 -43.15 12.33 -6.53
CA GLU A 306 -43.27 12.51 -5.06
C GLU A 306 -42.75 13.85 -4.53
N PHE A 307 -41.76 14.46 -5.21
CA PHE A 307 -41.10 15.69 -4.80
C PHE A 307 -40.48 16.40 -6.00
N ASP A 308 -40.12 17.68 -5.83
CA ASP A 308 -39.44 18.48 -6.84
C ASP A 308 -38.13 19.08 -6.28
N LEU A 309 -37.08 19.16 -7.10
CA LEU A 309 -35.77 19.66 -6.72
C LEU A 309 -35.22 20.58 -7.81
N ASP A 310 -34.59 21.69 -7.38
CA ASP A 310 -33.86 22.57 -8.29
C ASP A 310 -32.39 22.13 -8.37
N VAL A 311 -32.04 21.34 -9.39
CA VAL A 311 -30.63 20.99 -9.64
C VAL A 311 -29.92 22.21 -10.24
N VAL A 312 -29.06 22.83 -9.43
CA VAL A 312 -28.34 24.08 -9.75
C VAL A 312 -26.93 23.83 -10.26
N ALA A 313 -26.31 22.73 -9.83
CA ALA A 313 -24.94 22.44 -10.20
C ALA A 313 -24.70 20.94 -10.32
N VAL A 314 -23.89 20.55 -11.31
CA VAL A 314 -23.17 19.28 -11.34
C VAL A 314 -21.68 19.54 -11.15
N VAL A 315 -21.05 18.79 -10.24
CA VAL A 315 -19.73 19.11 -9.71
C VAL A 315 -18.89 17.85 -9.62
N ASN A 316 -17.59 17.92 -9.96
CA ASN A 316 -16.67 16.81 -9.70
C ASN A 316 -16.23 16.78 -8.23
N ASP A 317 -15.97 15.60 -7.65
CA ASP A 317 -15.51 15.45 -6.25
C ASP A 317 -14.30 16.33 -5.94
N THR A 318 -13.32 16.40 -6.83
CA THR A 318 -12.15 17.27 -6.65
C THR A 318 -12.52 18.74 -6.46
N VAL A 319 -13.47 19.25 -7.23
CA VAL A 319 -13.92 20.65 -7.20
C VAL A 319 -14.69 20.91 -5.92
N GLY A 320 -15.63 20.04 -5.55
CA GLY A 320 -16.32 20.14 -4.27
C GLY A 320 -15.34 20.12 -3.10
N THR A 321 -14.38 19.20 -3.12
CA THR A 321 -13.34 19.10 -2.10
C THR A 321 -12.46 20.37 -2.02
N MET A 322 -12.05 20.96 -3.16
CA MET A 322 -11.35 22.26 -3.18
C MET A 322 -12.20 23.35 -2.52
N MET A 323 -13.48 23.45 -2.88
CA MET A 323 -14.38 24.48 -2.38
C MET A 323 -14.66 24.33 -0.87
N THR A 324 -14.75 23.09 -0.37
CA THR A 324 -14.83 22.81 1.08
C THR A 324 -13.63 23.39 1.82
N CYS A 325 -12.41 23.18 1.31
CA CYS A 325 -11.19 23.67 1.94
C CYS A 325 -10.99 25.18 1.75
N ALA A 326 -11.37 25.73 0.60
CA ALA A 326 -11.31 27.17 0.31
C ALA A 326 -12.20 28.01 1.22
N TYR A 327 -13.26 27.41 1.78
CA TYR A 327 -14.09 28.04 2.80
C TYR A 327 -13.34 28.31 4.11
N GLU A 328 -12.39 27.43 4.47
CA GLU A 328 -11.58 27.54 5.69
C GLU A 328 -10.27 28.31 5.44
N ASP A 329 -9.62 28.07 4.29
CA ASP A 329 -8.38 28.72 3.86
C ASP A 329 -8.57 29.38 2.47
N PRO A 330 -8.66 30.71 2.40
CA PRO A 330 -8.84 31.43 1.14
C PRO A 330 -7.75 31.20 0.09
N ASN A 331 -6.58 30.66 0.47
CA ASN A 331 -5.50 30.34 -0.46
C ASN A 331 -5.65 28.95 -1.12
N CYS A 332 -6.68 28.17 -0.75
CA CYS A 332 -6.89 26.86 -1.33
C CYS A 332 -7.45 26.97 -2.76
N GLU A 333 -6.56 26.73 -3.74
CA GLU A 333 -6.88 26.79 -5.16
C GLU A 333 -6.67 25.45 -5.88
N ILE A 334 -6.48 24.35 -5.13
CA ILE A 334 -6.26 23.01 -5.66
C ILE A 334 -7.12 21.99 -4.91
N GLY A 335 -7.86 21.18 -5.65
CA GLY A 335 -8.54 19.98 -5.13
C GLY A 335 -7.76 18.73 -5.48
N LEU A 336 -7.62 17.80 -4.54
CA LEU A 336 -6.94 16.53 -4.74
C LEU A 336 -7.75 15.39 -4.14
N ILE A 337 -7.99 14.36 -4.93
CA ILE A 337 -8.61 13.11 -4.51
C ILE A 337 -7.60 11.97 -4.67
N VAL A 338 -7.40 11.24 -3.59
CA VAL A 338 -6.65 9.97 -3.55
C VAL A 338 -7.45 8.98 -2.72
N GLY A 339 -8.34 8.23 -3.37
CA GLY A 339 -9.25 7.28 -2.75
C GLY A 339 -9.41 6.03 -3.63
N THR A 340 -10.65 5.65 -3.93
CA THR A 340 -10.94 4.57 -4.90
C THR A 340 -10.35 4.90 -6.27
N GLY A 341 -10.53 6.14 -6.73
CA GLY A 341 -9.82 6.73 -7.87
C GLY A 341 -8.79 7.77 -7.41
N SER A 342 -8.17 8.45 -8.37
CA SER A 342 -7.36 9.62 -8.09
C SER A 342 -7.59 10.69 -9.16
N ASN A 343 -7.85 11.92 -8.72
CA ASN A 343 -8.05 13.07 -9.59
C ASN A 343 -7.57 14.36 -8.93
N ALA A 344 -7.39 15.43 -9.71
CA ALA A 344 -7.12 16.76 -9.21
C ALA A 344 -7.86 17.84 -10.00
N CYS A 345 -8.11 18.98 -9.36
CA CYS A 345 -8.55 20.21 -10.00
C CYS A 345 -7.75 21.41 -9.48
N TYR A 346 -7.81 22.52 -10.19
CA TYR A 346 -7.22 23.78 -9.71
C TYR A 346 -7.87 25.00 -10.37
N MET A 347 -7.67 26.18 -9.78
CA MET A 347 -8.08 27.46 -10.40
C MET A 347 -7.10 27.85 -11.51
N GLU A 348 -7.61 27.94 -12.75
CA GLU A 348 -6.85 28.34 -13.94
C GLU A 348 -7.30 29.73 -14.41
N GLU A 349 -6.39 30.45 -15.07
CA GLU A 349 -6.68 31.73 -15.72
C GLU A 349 -7.51 31.52 -16.98
N MET A 350 -8.62 32.27 -17.14
CA MET A 350 -9.54 32.10 -18.28
C MET A 350 -8.84 32.22 -19.64
N ARG A 351 -7.86 33.12 -19.78
CA ARG A 351 -7.02 33.27 -20.99
C ARG A 351 -6.30 31.98 -21.44
N ASN A 352 -6.11 31.01 -20.54
CA ASN A 352 -5.47 29.74 -20.86
C ASN A 352 -6.50 28.67 -21.29
N ILE A 353 -7.79 28.87 -21.04
CA ILE A 353 -8.86 27.89 -21.28
C ILE A 353 -9.48 28.17 -22.65
N GLU A 354 -8.83 27.76 -23.73
CA GLU A 354 -9.29 28.05 -25.11
C GLU A 354 -10.62 27.35 -25.50
N MET A 355 -11.13 26.47 -24.62
CA MET A 355 -12.39 25.75 -24.80
C MET A 355 -13.63 26.54 -24.34
N VAL A 356 -13.45 27.65 -23.63
CA VAL A 356 -14.53 28.50 -23.12
C VAL A 356 -14.29 29.92 -23.61
N ASP A 357 -15.35 30.59 -24.08
CA ASP A 357 -15.24 31.98 -24.53
C ASP A 357 -15.00 32.94 -23.33
N GLY A 358 -14.10 33.91 -23.55
CA GLY A 358 -13.75 34.95 -22.58
C GLY A 358 -12.37 34.76 -21.95
N GLU A 359 -11.64 35.86 -21.79
CA GLU A 359 -10.26 35.84 -21.25
C GLU A 359 -10.15 36.38 -19.81
N GLN A 360 -11.25 36.95 -19.29
CA GLN A 360 -11.25 37.64 -18.00
C GLN A 360 -11.62 36.71 -16.84
N GLY A 361 -10.87 36.85 -15.74
CA GLY A 361 -11.11 36.10 -14.51
C GLY A 361 -10.50 34.71 -14.55
N ARG A 362 -11.04 33.82 -13.71
CA ARG A 362 -10.52 32.47 -13.49
C ARG A 362 -11.65 31.45 -13.55
N MET A 363 -11.30 30.19 -13.76
CA MET A 363 -12.23 29.07 -13.68
C MET A 363 -11.52 27.85 -13.13
N CYS A 364 -12.21 27.09 -12.27
CA CYS A 364 -11.71 25.81 -11.82
C CYS A 364 -11.71 24.82 -13.00
N VAL A 365 -10.61 24.12 -13.18
CA VAL A 365 -10.43 23.10 -14.22
C VAL A 365 -10.29 21.75 -13.54
N ASN A 366 -11.15 20.81 -13.92
CA ASN A 366 -11.03 19.40 -13.56
C ASN A 366 -10.03 18.73 -14.52
N THR A 367 -8.90 18.27 -14.00
CA THR A 367 -7.82 17.76 -14.86
C THR A 367 -8.17 16.44 -15.55
N GLU A 368 -8.95 15.59 -14.88
CA GLU A 368 -9.11 14.16 -15.22
C GLU A 368 -7.75 13.49 -15.47
N TRP A 369 -6.79 13.73 -14.56
CA TRP A 369 -5.39 13.29 -14.72
C TRP A 369 -5.20 11.77 -14.72
N GLY A 370 -6.24 11.00 -14.43
CA GLY A 370 -6.16 9.55 -14.29
C GLY A 370 -5.74 8.90 -15.61
N ALA A 371 -6.13 9.51 -16.73
CA ALA A 371 -5.80 9.12 -18.10
C ALA A 371 -4.37 9.50 -18.54
N PHE A 372 -3.59 10.18 -17.70
CA PHE A 372 -2.19 10.45 -18.00
C PHE A 372 -1.43 9.13 -18.29
N GLY A 373 -0.62 9.10 -19.36
CA GLY A 373 0.06 7.89 -19.80
C GLY A 373 -0.75 6.95 -20.71
N ASP A 374 -2.04 7.20 -20.95
CA ASP A 374 -2.87 6.42 -21.90
C ASP A 374 -2.35 6.50 -23.34
N ASN A 375 -1.56 7.54 -23.68
CA ASN A 375 -0.84 7.68 -24.95
C ASN A 375 0.56 7.01 -24.95
N GLY A 376 0.92 6.30 -23.87
CA GLY A 376 2.21 5.62 -23.72
C GLY A 376 3.33 6.48 -23.15
N CYS A 377 3.10 7.74 -22.81
CA CYS A 377 4.15 8.64 -22.30
C CYS A 377 4.70 8.26 -20.91
N LEU A 378 4.16 7.22 -20.26
CA LEU A 378 4.64 6.65 -19.00
C LEU A 378 5.10 5.19 -19.12
N ASP A 379 5.17 4.63 -20.33
CA ASP A 379 5.48 3.20 -20.52
C ASP A 379 6.91 2.83 -20.08
N ASP A 380 7.82 3.79 -19.99
CA ASP A 380 9.19 3.65 -19.48
C ASP A 380 9.27 3.44 -17.96
N ILE A 381 8.22 3.79 -17.20
CA ILE A 381 8.16 3.63 -15.74
C ILE A 381 7.08 2.65 -15.28
N ARG A 382 6.36 2.03 -16.21
CA ARG A 382 5.36 1.00 -15.93
C ARG A 382 6.04 -0.37 -15.87
N THR A 383 5.88 -1.03 -14.74
CA THR A 383 6.37 -2.40 -14.53
C THR A 383 5.50 -3.42 -15.26
N ILE A 384 5.96 -4.66 -15.32
CA ILE A 384 5.15 -5.78 -15.81
C ILE A 384 3.87 -5.98 -14.97
N TYR A 385 3.90 -5.61 -13.69
CA TYR A 385 2.76 -5.73 -12.78
C TYR A 385 1.72 -4.64 -13.04
N ASP A 386 2.14 -3.41 -13.33
CA ASP A 386 1.24 -2.32 -13.73
C ASP A 386 0.53 -2.66 -15.06
N LYS A 387 1.25 -3.26 -16.00
CA LYS A 387 0.70 -3.75 -17.28
C LYS A 387 -0.33 -4.87 -17.05
N ALA A 388 -0.01 -5.86 -16.22
CA ALA A 388 -0.95 -6.92 -15.88
C ALA A 388 -2.23 -6.37 -15.21
N VAL A 389 -2.11 -5.42 -14.28
CA VAL A 389 -3.29 -4.80 -13.65
C VAL A 389 -4.15 -4.06 -14.68
N ASP A 390 -3.53 -3.37 -15.64
CA ASP A 390 -4.22 -2.70 -16.74
C ASP A 390 -4.94 -3.69 -17.66
N ASP A 391 -4.24 -4.71 -18.15
CA ASP A 391 -4.75 -5.71 -19.11
C ASP A 391 -5.98 -6.47 -18.58
N TYR A 392 -6.02 -6.76 -17.28
CA TYR A 392 -7.16 -7.46 -16.65
C TYR A 392 -8.22 -6.50 -16.07
N SER A 393 -8.05 -5.18 -16.17
CA SER A 393 -9.03 -4.21 -15.66
C SER A 393 -10.28 -4.12 -16.54
N LEU A 394 -11.35 -3.51 -16.01
CA LEU A 394 -12.59 -3.26 -16.76
C LEU A 394 -12.41 -2.27 -17.93
N ASN A 395 -11.32 -1.50 -17.92
CA ASN A 395 -11.01 -0.40 -18.82
C ASN A 395 -9.53 -0.50 -19.27
N ALA A 396 -9.15 -1.63 -19.86
CA ALA A 396 -7.77 -1.87 -20.33
C ALA A 396 -7.29 -0.75 -21.28
N GLY A 397 -6.05 -0.29 -21.06
CA GLY A 397 -5.44 0.79 -21.83
C GLY A 397 -5.89 2.20 -21.44
N LYS A 398 -6.82 2.33 -20.47
CA LYS A 398 -7.33 3.61 -19.95
C LYS A 398 -6.89 3.82 -18.50
N GLN A 399 -6.90 5.06 -18.02
CA GLN A 399 -6.65 5.39 -16.62
C GLN A 399 -5.31 4.85 -16.10
N ARG A 400 -4.27 4.80 -16.94
CA ARG A 400 -3.00 4.14 -16.60
C ARG A 400 -2.30 4.78 -15.41
N TYR A 401 -2.38 6.10 -15.27
CA TYR A 401 -1.80 6.81 -14.14
C TYR A 401 -2.58 6.57 -12.85
N GLU A 402 -3.92 6.63 -12.90
CA GLU A 402 -4.77 6.30 -11.75
C GLU A 402 -4.52 4.87 -11.25
N LYS A 403 -4.33 3.91 -12.16
CA LYS A 403 -4.01 2.51 -11.84
C LYS A 403 -2.70 2.33 -11.06
N MET A 404 -1.77 3.25 -11.21
CA MET A 404 -0.52 3.25 -10.46
C MET A 404 -0.63 3.95 -9.10
N ILE A 405 -1.78 4.56 -8.75
CA ILE A 405 -1.91 5.47 -7.60
C ILE A 405 -3.04 5.06 -6.65
N SER A 406 -4.22 4.76 -7.19
CA SER A 406 -5.44 4.72 -6.38
C SER A 406 -5.64 3.42 -5.60
N GLY A 407 -6.45 3.49 -4.55
CA GLY A 407 -6.74 2.37 -3.65
C GLY A 407 -7.40 1.17 -4.35
N MET A 408 -8.11 1.39 -5.47
CA MET A 408 -8.72 0.31 -6.25
C MET A 408 -7.67 -0.63 -6.89
N TYR A 409 -6.47 -0.12 -7.20
CA TYR A 409 -5.48 -0.83 -8.01
C TYR A 409 -4.19 -1.18 -7.27
N LEU A 410 -3.80 -0.43 -6.24
CA LEU A 410 -2.58 -0.72 -5.46
C LEU A 410 -2.58 -2.14 -4.87
N GLY A 411 -3.73 -2.62 -4.40
CA GLY A 411 -3.88 -3.98 -3.89
C GLY A 411 -3.66 -5.05 -4.97
N GLU A 412 -4.08 -4.78 -6.20
CA GLU A 412 -3.90 -5.70 -7.32
C GLU A 412 -2.44 -5.74 -7.79
N ILE A 413 -1.72 -4.62 -7.79
CA ILE A 413 -0.27 -4.60 -8.09
C ILE A 413 0.45 -5.51 -7.11
N VAL A 414 0.17 -5.34 -5.81
CA VAL A 414 0.74 -6.16 -4.73
C VAL A 414 0.38 -7.63 -4.92
N ARG A 415 -0.90 -7.94 -5.19
CA ARG A 415 -1.35 -9.33 -5.39
C ARG A 415 -0.58 -10.01 -6.53
N ASN A 416 -0.37 -9.32 -7.65
CA ASN A 416 0.39 -9.84 -8.79
C ASN A 416 1.87 -10.08 -8.44
N ILE A 417 2.52 -9.19 -7.69
CA ILE A 417 3.89 -9.38 -7.19
C ILE A 417 3.96 -10.61 -6.27
N LEU A 418 3.00 -10.75 -5.34
CA LEU A 418 2.94 -11.89 -4.44
C LEU A 418 2.75 -13.21 -5.20
N ILE A 419 1.92 -13.23 -6.25
CA ILE A 419 1.76 -14.39 -7.13
C ILE A 419 3.09 -14.74 -7.80
N ASP A 420 3.81 -13.75 -8.37
CA ASP A 420 5.10 -13.98 -9.03
C ASP A 420 6.14 -14.55 -8.03
N PHE A 421 6.29 -13.92 -6.88
CA PHE A 421 7.20 -14.40 -5.83
C PHE A 421 6.82 -15.78 -5.29
N THR A 422 5.53 -16.13 -5.30
CA THR A 422 5.09 -17.48 -4.97
C THR A 422 5.49 -18.46 -6.06
N LYS A 423 5.25 -18.15 -7.34
CA LYS A 423 5.67 -19.00 -8.48
C LYS A 423 7.17 -19.26 -8.47
N ARG A 424 7.97 -18.27 -8.09
CA ARG A 424 9.43 -18.35 -7.96
C ARG A 424 9.91 -19.09 -6.70
N GLY A 425 8.98 -19.55 -5.86
CA GLY A 425 9.27 -20.31 -4.63
C GLY A 425 9.74 -19.46 -3.45
N PHE A 426 9.70 -18.13 -3.58
CA PHE A 426 10.17 -17.21 -2.53
C PHE A 426 9.17 -17.09 -1.38
N LEU A 427 7.88 -17.23 -1.71
CA LEU A 427 6.77 -17.09 -0.78
C LEU A 427 5.88 -18.33 -0.74
N PHE A 428 5.16 -18.47 0.37
CA PHE A 428 4.12 -19.48 0.60
C PHE A 428 4.50 -20.92 0.19
N ARG A 429 5.78 -21.29 0.35
CA ARG A 429 6.33 -22.60 -0.07
C ARG A 429 6.08 -22.94 -1.55
N GLY A 430 5.97 -21.93 -2.40
CA GLY A 430 5.66 -22.11 -3.82
C GLY A 430 4.17 -22.38 -4.13
N GLN A 431 3.28 -22.34 -3.12
CA GLN A 431 1.88 -22.72 -3.27
C GLN A 431 0.98 -21.49 -3.41
N ILE A 432 0.37 -21.34 -4.58
CA ILE A 432 -0.60 -20.27 -4.87
C ILE A 432 -1.97 -20.73 -4.38
N SER A 433 -2.46 -20.16 -3.29
CA SER A 433 -3.80 -20.45 -2.77
C SER A 433 -4.91 -19.84 -3.62
N GLU A 434 -6.12 -20.41 -3.56
CA GLU A 434 -7.30 -19.81 -4.21
C GLU A 434 -7.57 -18.39 -3.70
N THR A 435 -7.36 -18.13 -2.41
CA THR A 435 -7.45 -16.77 -1.83
C THR A 435 -6.52 -15.76 -2.53
N LEU A 436 -5.29 -16.16 -2.88
CA LEU A 436 -4.34 -15.28 -3.55
C LEU A 436 -4.71 -15.05 -5.03
N LYS A 437 -5.47 -15.98 -5.63
CA LYS A 437 -6.02 -15.83 -6.98
C LYS A 437 -7.23 -14.89 -7.00
N THR A 438 -7.96 -14.75 -5.89
CA THR A 438 -9.10 -13.84 -5.76
C THR A 438 -8.66 -12.39 -5.99
N ARG A 439 -9.22 -11.76 -7.03
CA ARG A 439 -8.98 -10.35 -7.35
C ARG A 439 -9.56 -9.44 -6.27
N HIS A 440 -8.93 -8.29 -6.07
CA HIS A 440 -9.33 -7.25 -5.13
C HIS A 440 -9.32 -7.69 -3.65
N ILE A 441 -8.70 -8.83 -3.32
CA ILE A 441 -8.59 -9.34 -1.95
C ILE A 441 -7.78 -8.40 -1.03
N PHE A 442 -6.86 -7.62 -1.60
CA PHE A 442 -6.08 -6.61 -0.88
C PHE A 442 -6.76 -5.25 -0.93
N GLU A 443 -7.83 -5.09 -0.16
CA GLU A 443 -8.46 -3.79 0.05
C GLU A 443 -7.49 -2.78 0.68
N THR A 444 -7.68 -1.50 0.38
CA THR A 444 -6.92 -0.35 0.91
C THR A 444 -6.77 -0.34 2.43
N LYS A 445 -7.79 -0.82 3.16
CA LYS A 445 -7.75 -0.96 4.63
C LYS A 445 -6.66 -1.93 5.08
N PHE A 446 -6.50 -3.04 4.37
CA PHE A 446 -5.49 -4.06 4.67
C PHE A 446 -4.10 -3.54 4.34
N LEU A 447 -3.93 -2.83 3.21
CA LEU A 447 -2.66 -2.17 2.88
C LEU A 447 -2.21 -1.22 4.01
N SER A 448 -3.14 -0.41 4.51
CA SER A 448 -2.90 0.56 5.57
C SER A 448 -2.58 -0.10 6.91
N GLN A 449 -3.30 -1.16 7.25
CA GLN A 449 -3.04 -1.95 8.46
C GLN A 449 -1.66 -2.60 8.37
N ILE A 450 -1.34 -3.26 7.26
CA ILE A 450 -0.07 -3.97 7.05
C ILE A 450 1.14 -3.04 7.28
N GLU A 451 1.04 -1.78 6.86
CA GLU A 451 2.13 -0.80 6.99
C GLU A 451 2.29 -0.23 8.42
N ARG A 452 1.21 -0.16 9.20
CA ARG A 452 1.26 0.34 10.59
C ARG A 452 2.00 -0.64 11.52
N TRP A 453 2.05 -1.92 11.18
CA TRP A 453 2.75 -2.93 11.98
C TRP A 453 4.27 -2.71 11.93
N ARG A 454 4.83 -2.29 13.07
CA ARG A 454 6.29 -2.17 13.25
C ARG A 454 6.92 -3.42 13.89
N GLY A 455 6.15 -4.49 14.17
CA GLY A 455 6.60 -5.67 14.92
C GLY A 455 6.21 -7.03 14.32
N ARG A 456 7.01 -8.08 14.63
CA ARG A 456 6.84 -9.47 14.12
C ARG A 456 5.68 -10.26 14.73
N SER A 457 5.14 -9.84 15.87
CA SER A 457 4.19 -10.61 16.69
C SER A 457 2.75 -10.48 16.20
N GLU A 458 2.31 -9.27 15.83
CA GLU A 458 0.89 -9.02 15.53
C GLU A 458 0.52 -9.36 14.07
N MET A 459 1.48 -9.36 13.14
CA MET A 459 1.26 -9.82 11.75
C MET A 459 0.98 -11.34 11.68
N GLN A 460 1.23 -12.09 12.77
CA GLN A 460 0.96 -13.52 12.84
C GLN A 460 -0.54 -13.81 12.83
N GLU A 461 -1.37 -13.01 13.50
CA GLU A 461 -2.83 -13.18 13.54
C GLU A 461 -3.51 -12.89 12.20
N PHE A 462 -3.06 -11.87 11.47
CA PHE A 462 -3.66 -11.53 10.16
C PHE A 462 -3.49 -12.65 9.12
N PHE A 463 -2.33 -13.32 9.11
CA PHE A 463 -2.08 -14.46 8.23
C PHE A 463 -2.44 -15.82 8.85
N SER A 464 -2.94 -15.86 10.09
CA SER A 464 -3.43 -17.10 10.74
C SER A 464 -4.67 -17.69 10.06
N PHE A 465 -5.32 -16.94 9.17
CA PHE A 465 -6.43 -17.45 8.34
C PHE A 465 -6.00 -18.42 7.22
N ASN A 466 -4.71 -18.66 7.00
CA ASN A 466 -4.23 -19.68 6.05
C ASN A 466 -3.12 -20.55 6.66
N SER A 467 -3.44 -21.83 6.89
CA SER A 467 -2.60 -22.86 7.54
C SER A 467 -1.28 -23.21 6.83
N CYS A 468 -0.97 -22.57 5.68
CA CYS A 468 0.18 -22.91 4.84
C CYS A 468 1.43 -22.05 5.06
N CYS A 469 1.38 -21.00 5.89
CA CYS A 469 2.47 -20.03 5.98
C CYS A 469 3.53 -20.41 7.04
N SER A 470 4.75 -20.75 6.60
CA SER A 470 5.87 -21.06 7.50
C SER A 470 6.47 -19.81 8.15
N GLN A 471 7.18 -19.94 9.28
CA GLN A 471 7.78 -18.80 10.00
C GLN A 471 8.82 -18.02 9.17
N SER A 472 9.51 -18.68 8.23
CA SER A 472 10.37 -18.02 7.24
C SER A 472 9.56 -17.29 6.17
N SER A 473 8.50 -17.90 5.62
CA SER A 473 7.56 -17.23 4.71
C SER A 473 6.92 -16.00 5.34
N LYS A 474 6.62 -16.04 6.64
CA LYS A 474 6.13 -14.89 7.43
C LYS A 474 7.18 -13.78 7.56
N SER A 475 8.46 -14.10 7.78
CA SER A 475 9.54 -13.10 7.80
C SER A 475 9.78 -12.49 6.42
N THR A 476 9.74 -13.29 5.35
CA THR A 476 9.87 -12.79 3.97
C THR A 476 8.65 -11.98 3.58
N LEU A 477 7.43 -12.35 4.00
CA LEU A 477 6.23 -11.53 3.87
C LEU A 477 6.37 -10.23 4.64
N ILE A 478 6.90 -10.22 5.87
CA ILE A 478 7.15 -8.96 6.59
C ILE A 478 8.14 -8.10 5.80
N SER A 479 9.26 -8.67 5.31
CA SER A 479 10.22 -7.92 4.48
C SER A 479 9.61 -7.43 3.16
N ILE A 480 8.79 -8.23 2.49
CA ILE A 480 8.10 -7.87 1.24
C ILE A 480 7.00 -6.86 1.52
N CYS A 481 6.19 -7.01 2.57
CA CYS A 481 5.23 -6.00 2.98
C CYS A 481 5.95 -4.68 3.33
N VAL A 482 7.07 -4.74 4.04
CA VAL A 482 7.89 -3.57 4.41
C VAL A 482 8.70 -3.00 3.23
N LEU A 483 8.96 -3.76 2.15
CA LEU A 483 9.73 -3.29 0.98
C LEU A 483 8.84 -3.00 -0.24
N VAL A 484 7.91 -3.89 -0.58
CA VAL A 484 6.91 -3.77 -1.65
C VAL A 484 5.94 -2.65 -1.35
N PHE A 485 5.29 -2.63 -0.17
CA PHE A 485 4.28 -1.59 0.06
C PHE A 485 4.90 -0.19 0.03
N PRO A 486 6.04 0.09 0.70
CA PRO A 486 6.69 1.39 0.58
C PRO A 486 7.31 1.66 -0.78
N SER A 487 7.79 0.67 -1.56
CA SER A 487 8.37 0.92 -2.89
C SER A 487 7.30 1.12 -3.96
N VAL A 488 6.27 0.26 -4.01
CA VAL A 488 5.09 0.43 -4.88
C VAL A 488 4.38 1.75 -4.56
N LYS A 489 4.21 2.06 -3.27
CA LYS A 489 3.65 3.33 -2.82
C LYS A 489 4.58 4.50 -3.12
N ARG A 490 5.88 4.43 -2.84
CA ARG A 490 6.82 5.52 -3.13
C ARG A 490 6.84 5.78 -4.64
N GLY A 491 6.86 4.77 -5.51
CA GLY A 491 6.73 4.93 -6.95
C GLY A 491 5.39 5.54 -7.37
N ALA A 492 4.27 5.04 -6.85
CA ALA A 492 2.93 5.59 -7.04
C ALA A 492 2.85 7.08 -6.68
N LEU A 493 3.40 7.41 -5.52
CA LEU A 493 3.37 8.72 -4.90
C LEU A 493 4.27 9.73 -5.57
N GLN A 494 5.45 9.25 -5.96
CA GLN A 494 6.39 9.97 -6.78
C GLN A 494 5.72 10.41 -8.10
N ARG A 495 4.92 9.51 -8.69
CA ARG A 495 4.18 9.82 -9.91
C ARG A 495 3.13 10.93 -9.72
N SER A 496 2.42 11.01 -8.59
CA SER A 496 1.32 11.97 -8.29
C SER A 496 1.70 13.47 -8.23
N VAL A 497 2.99 13.82 -8.09
CA VAL A 497 3.43 15.18 -7.70
C VAL A 497 3.55 16.17 -8.87
N ALA A 498 3.16 15.76 -10.07
CA ALA A 498 3.44 16.46 -11.30
C ALA A 498 2.61 17.74 -11.56
N VAL A 499 1.52 17.99 -10.84
CA VAL A 499 0.54 19.06 -11.15
C VAL A 499 0.89 20.45 -10.62
N LEU A 500 1.76 20.56 -9.61
CA LEU A 500 1.89 21.80 -8.83
C LEU A 500 2.67 22.95 -9.52
N ARG A 501 3.01 22.85 -10.82
CA ARG A 501 3.74 23.93 -11.54
C ARG A 501 3.00 24.52 -12.75
N SER A 502 1.83 24.00 -13.16
CA SER A 502 1.04 24.65 -14.22
C SER A 502 0.31 25.91 -13.71
N ALA A 503 0.02 25.99 -12.41
CA ALA A 503 -0.59 27.15 -11.75
C ALA A 503 0.33 28.39 -11.64
N ASN A 504 1.59 28.32 -12.09
CA ASN A 504 2.60 29.38 -11.95
C ASN A 504 2.47 30.56 -12.94
N ASN A 505 1.35 30.70 -13.66
CA ASN A 505 1.01 31.96 -14.35
C ASN A 505 0.18 32.90 -13.47
N VAL A 506 -0.10 32.51 -12.23
CA VAL A 506 -0.70 33.32 -11.17
C VAL A 506 0.42 33.83 -10.27
N GLY A 507 0.37 35.11 -9.85
CA GLY A 507 1.31 35.72 -8.89
C GLY A 507 1.40 34.92 -7.57
N PRO A 508 2.27 35.29 -6.62
CA PRO A 508 2.81 34.38 -5.62
C PRO A 508 1.70 33.58 -4.88
N PRO A 509 1.56 32.25 -5.15
CA PRO A 509 0.57 31.44 -4.45
C PRO A 509 1.25 30.36 -3.58
N SER A 510 0.65 30.09 -2.43
CA SER A 510 0.86 28.88 -1.62
C SER A 510 -0.29 27.91 -1.91
N PRO A 511 -0.11 26.89 -2.76
CA PRO A 511 -1.19 25.96 -3.07
C PRO A 511 -1.46 25.01 -1.91
N THR A 512 -2.72 24.62 -1.70
CA THR A 512 -3.09 23.65 -0.66
C THR A 512 -3.73 22.39 -1.28
N ALA A 513 -3.25 21.17 -0.97
CA ALA A 513 -3.80 19.90 -1.51
C ALA A 513 -4.09 18.84 -0.41
N ILE A 514 -4.74 17.70 -0.71
CA ILE A 514 -5.39 16.82 0.31
C ILE A 514 -4.97 15.34 0.18
N VAL A 515 -4.54 14.66 1.27
CA VAL A 515 -4.42 13.17 1.30
C VAL A 515 -4.66 12.55 2.69
N SER A 516 -5.51 11.52 2.74
CA SER A 516 -5.68 10.62 3.90
C SER A 516 -4.93 9.30 3.76
N PHE A 517 -3.68 9.24 4.24
CA PHE A 517 -2.90 8.01 4.54
C PHE A 517 -1.60 8.44 5.23
N HIS A 518 -1.42 8.17 6.53
CA HIS A 518 -0.39 8.83 7.36
C HIS A 518 1.06 8.78 6.80
N SER A 519 1.48 7.70 6.14
CA SER A 519 2.80 7.63 5.48
C SER A 519 2.78 8.05 4.00
N PHE A 520 1.63 7.93 3.32
CA PHE A 520 1.46 8.43 1.94
C PHE A 520 1.53 9.95 1.95
N SER A 521 0.74 10.62 2.80
CA SER A 521 0.70 12.07 2.89
C SER A 521 2.09 12.61 3.17
N ARG A 522 2.79 12.04 4.16
CA ARG A 522 4.17 12.45 4.49
C ARG A 522 5.14 12.36 3.30
N ILE A 523 5.20 11.22 2.60
CA ILE A 523 6.15 11.07 1.48
C ILE A 523 5.71 11.93 0.29
N MET A 524 4.41 12.17 0.12
CA MET A 524 3.86 13.03 -0.94
C MET A 524 4.27 14.48 -0.68
N HIS A 525 4.03 14.98 0.53
CA HIS A 525 4.40 16.34 0.94
C HIS A 525 5.91 16.56 0.74
N GLN A 526 6.73 15.58 1.12
CA GLN A 526 8.18 15.65 0.91
C GLN A 526 8.52 15.70 -0.58
N THR A 527 7.92 14.83 -1.38
CA THR A 527 8.18 14.79 -2.84
C THR A 527 7.76 16.10 -3.51
N VAL A 528 6.63 16.68 -3.09
CA VAL A 528 6.16 18.00 -3.53
C VAL A 528 7.19 19.06 -3.23
N LYS A 529 7.67 19.11 -1.99
CA LYS A 529 8.70 20.04 -1.54
C LYS A 529 10.01 19.87 -2.35
N ASP A 530 10.41 18.65 -2.64
CA ASP A 530 11.63 18.35 -3.39
C ASP A 530 11.52 18.73 -4.87
N LEU A 531 10.36 18.50 -5.51
CA LEU A 531 10.16 18.75 -6.93
C LEU A 531 9.70 20.17 -7.24
N ALA A 532 9.15 20.89 -6.26
CA ALA A 532 8.68 22.27 -6.38
C ALA A 532 9.22 23.13 -5.21
N PRO A 533 10.56 23.30 -5.08
CA PRO A 533 11.16 23.98 -3.93
C PRO A 533 10.80 25.47 -3.81
N ASN A 534 10.27 26.08 -4.88
CA ASN A 534 9.84 27.47 -4.91
C ASN A 534 8.36 27.65 -4.54
N CYS A 535 7.66 26.57 -4.22
CA CYS A 535 6.25 26.60 -3.83
C CYS A 535 6.16 26.17 -2.36
N ASP A 536 5.51 26.99 -1.52
CA ASP A 536 5.18 26.59 -0.15
C ASP A 536 3.77 26.01 -0.14
N VAL A 537 3.66 24.68 -0.18
CA VAL A 537 2.41 23.96 -0.36
C VAL A 537 1.94 23.40 0.99
N THR A 538 0.78 23.84 1.46
CA THR A 538 0.15 23.27 2.66
C THR A 538 -0.76 22.10 2.26
N PHE A 539 -1.03 21.16 3.14
CA PHE A 539 -2.01 20.12 2.85
C PHE A 539 -3.05 20.08 3.96
N LEU A 540 -4.30 20.40 3.62
CA LEU A 540 -5.45 20.33 4.53
C LEU A 540 -6.19 19.03 4.28
N LEU A 541 -6.86 18.48 5.30
CA LEU A 541 -7.73 17.33 5.13
C LEU A 541 -9.18 17.80 5.18
N SER A 542 -9.98 17.45 4.18
CA SER A 542 -11.43 17.65 4.23
C SER A 542 -12.06 16.51 5.04
N GLU A 543 -12.52 16.81 6.26
CA GLU A 543 -13.23 15.84 7.12
C GLU A 543 -14.68 15.62 6.65
N ASP A 544 -15.29 16.65 6.09
CA ASP A 544 -16.69 16.73 5.68
C ASP A 544 -16.97 16.20 4.26
N GLY A 545 -15.92 15.90 3.50
CA GLY A 545 -16.01 15.45 2.11
C GLY A 545 -16.39 16.55 1.11
N SER A 546 -16.77 16.13 -0.09
CA SER A 546 -17.16 17.00 -1.22
C SER A 546 -18.53 17.67 -1.03
N GLY A 547 -19.40 17.13 -0.17
CA GLY A 547 -20.77 17.60 0.01
C GLY A 547 -20.90 19.05 0.49
N LYS A 548 -20.04 19.49 1.44
CA LYS A 548 -19.98 20.91 1.87
C LYS A 548 -19.64 21.83 0.70
N GLY A 549 -18.66 21.45 -0.12
CA GLY A 549 -18.25 22.20 -1.29
C GLY A 549 -19.30 22.23 -2.39
N ALA A 550 -20.02 21.14 -2.62
CA ALA A 550 -21.14 21.12 -3.55
C ALA A 550 -22.25 22.09 -3.13
N ALA A 551 -22.56 22.17 -1.84
CA ALA A 551 -23.49 23.17 -1.31
C ALA A 551 -22.97 24.60 -1.47
N LEU A 552 -21.67 24.86 -1.24
CA LEU A 552 -21.06 26.16 -1.47
C LEU A 552 -21.12 26.58 -2.95
N ILE A 553 -20.84 25.65 -3.88
CA ILE A 553 -20.98 25.89 -5.32
C ILE A 553 -22.44 26.15 -5.70
N THR A 554 -23.38 25.43 -5.09
CA THR A 554 -24.82 25.64 -5.28
C THR A 554 -25.22 27.04 -4.83
N ALA A 555 -24.74 27.51 -3.68
CA ALA A 555 -24.97 28.87 -3.19
C ALA A 555 -24.42 29.93 -4.17
N VAL A 556 -23.22 29.70 -4.73
CA VAL A 556 -22.65 30.57 -5.77
C VAL A 556 -23.52 30.55 -7.03
N GLY A 557 -23.97 29.37 -7.47
CA GLY A 557 -24.81 29.19 -8.65
C GLY A 557 -26.16 29.90 -8.54
N CYS A 558 -26.82 29.82 -7.37
CA CYS A 558 -28.05 30.57 -7.11
C CYS A 558 -27.83 32.08 -7.23
N ARG A 559 -26.76 32.62 -6.61
CA ARG A 559 -26.45 34.06 -6.70
C ARG A 559 -26.20 34.52 -8.15
N LEU A 560 -25.54 33.69 -8.96
CA LEU A 560 -25.29 34.02 -10.36
C LEU A 560 -26.59 34.05 -11.16
N ARG A 561 -27.50 33.10 -10.94
CA ARG A 561 -28.84 33.11 -11.58
C ARG A 561 -29.64 34.36 -11.20
N ASP A 562 -29.57 34.79 -9.93
CA ASP A 562 -30.29 35.98 -9.44
C ASP A 562 -29.70 37.30 -9.97
N ALA A 563 -28.40 37.33 -10.33
CA ALA A 563 -27.75 38.51 -10.90
C ALA A 563 -27.96 38.67 -12.41
N GLU A 564 -28.35 37.60 -13.11
CA GLU A 564 -28.69 37.60 -14.54
C GLU A 564 -30.18 37.91 -14.80
N GLN A 565 -31.03 37.82 -13.77
CA GLN A 565 -32.44 38.25 -13.76
C GLN A 565 -32.57 39.73 -13.36
#